data_AF-A0A3C0SSE5-F1
#
_entry.id   AF-A0A3C0SSE5-F1
#
_cell.length_a   1.000
_cell.length_b   1.000
_cell.length_c   1.000
_cell.angle_alpha   90.00
_cell.angle_beta   90.00
_cell.angle_gamma   90.00
#
_symmetry.space_group_name_H-M   'P 1'
#
loop_
_entity.id
_entity.type
_entity.pdbx_description
1 polymer ?
#
loop_
_entity_poly.entity_id
_entity_poly.type
_entity_poly.pdbx_seq_one_letter_code
_entity_poly.pdbx_strand_id
1 'polypeptide(L)'
;DFTTFMTAGVMIVLAIILYILIKRISNPLVKLSNEAKLVAEGDLTINIKSNSKDEVGQVTNNFNSMVKDINNIVSNVQKSI
;
A
#
# COMPACT_ATOMS: atom_id res chain seq x y z
N ASP A 1 3.95 -41.62 -11.32
CA ASP A 1 5.04 -41.23 -12.23
C ASP A 1 5.87 -40.08 -11.65
N PHE A 2 7.20 -40.12 -11.80
CA PHE A 2 8.15 -39.12 -11.27
C PHE A 2 7.81 -37.68 -11.71
N THR A 3 7.29 -37.52 -12.92
CA THR A 3 6.83 -36.24 -13.50
C THR A 3 5.68 -35.59 -12.72
N THR A 4 4.77 -36.38 -12.15
CA THR A 4 3.64 -35.87 -11.35
C THR A 4 4.12 -35.24 -10.04
N PHE A 5 5.11 -35.85 -9.39
CA PHE A 5 5.68 -35.28 -8.17
C PHE A 5 6.46 -33.99 -8.45
N MET A 6 7.19 -33.94 -9.58
CA MET A 6 7.92 -32.74 -10.01
C MET A 6 6.95 -31.58 -10.30
N THR A 7 5.88 -31.83 -11.05
CA THR A 7 4.86 -30.80 -11.37
C THR A 7 4.15 -30.29 -10.11
N ALA A 8 3.79 -31.17 -9.18
CA ALA A 8 3.22 -30.77 -7.89
C ALA A 8 4.18 -29.87 -7.09
N GLY A 9 5.47 -30.19 -7.05
CA GLY A 9 6.49 -29.37 -6.39
C GLY A 9 6.58 -27.96 -6.97
N VAL A 10 6.59 -27.82 -8.30
CA VAL A 10 6.60 -26.52 -8.97
C VAL A 10 5.36 -25.70 -8.64
N MET A 11 4.17 -26.31 -8.64
CA MET A 11 2.93 -25.60 -8.28
C MET A 11 2.95 -25.06 -6.86
N ILE A 12 3.50 -25.82 -5.90
CA ILE A 12 3.63 -25.38 -4.51
C ILE A 12 4.57 -24.17 -4.41
N VAL A 13 5.73 -24.22 -5.08
CA VAL A 13 6.67 -23.09 -5.09
C VAL A 13 6.04 -21.85 -5.70
N LEU A 14 5.34 -21.98 -6.83
CA LEU A 14 4.62 -20.87 -7.45
C LEU A 14 3.53 -20.29 -6.53
N ALA A 15 2.75 -21.14 -5.85
CA ALA A 15 1.75 -20.69 -4.90
C ALA A 15 2.35 -19.88 -3.74
N ILE A 16 3.50 -20.29 -3.22
CA ILE A 16 4.23 -19.57 -2.17
C ILE A 16 4.71 -18.21 -2.68
N ILE A 17 5.28 -18.15 -3.88
CA ILE A 17 5.73 -16.89 -4.49
C ILE A 17 4.56 -15.93 -4.67
N LEU A 18 3.44 -16.40 -5.24
CA LEU A 18 2.24 -15.59 -5.43
C LEU A 18 1.69 -15.07 -4.11
N TYR A 19 1.64 -15.91 -3.08
CA TYR A 19 1.22 -15.50 -1.74
C TYR A 19 2.10 -14.36 -1.18
N ILE A 20 3.42 -14.44 -1.37
CA ILE A 20 4.36 -13.39 -0.96
C ILE A 20 4.10 -12.09 -1.73
N LEU A 21 3.91 -12.16 -3.05
CA LEU A 21 3.64 -10.98 -3.88
C LEU A 21 2.33 -10.29 -3.49
N ILE A 22 1.26 -11.06 -3.27
CA ILE A 22 -0.03 -10.52 -2.81
C ILE A 22 0.16 -9.80 -1.48
N LYS A 23 0.87 -10.41 -0.52
CA LYS A 23 1.07 -9.84 0.81
C LYS A 23 1.95 -8.60 0.82
N ARG A 24 2.97 -8.54 -0.04
CA ARG A 24 3.97 -7.45 -0.05
C ARG A 24 3.66 -6.33 -1.04
N ILE A 25 2.87 -6.59 -2.07
CA ILE A 25 2.58 -5.62 -3.14
C ILE A 25 1.08 -5.36 -3.24
N SER A 26 0.28 -6.36 -3.59
CA SER A 26 -1.14 -6.15 -3.87
C SER A 26 -1.91 -5.62 -2.67
N ASN A 27 -1.72 -6.19 -1.48
CA ASN A 27 -2.43 -5.78 -0.26
C ASN A 27 -2.11 -4.33 0.13
N PRO A 28 -0.82 -3.91 0.23
CA PRO A 28 -0.49 -2.51 0.48
C PRO A 28 -1.04 -1.54 -0.59
N LEU A 29 -1.02 -1.90 -1.87
CA LEU A 29 -1.53 -1.05 -2.94
C LEU A 29 -3.06 -0.90 -2.88
N VAL A 30 -3.79 -1.97 -2.59
CA VAL A 30 -5.24 -1.89 -2.37
C VAL A 30 -5.56 -1.01 -1.17
N LYS A 31 -4.80 -1.14 -0.09
CA LYS A 31 -4.96 -0.26 1.08
C LYS A 31 -4.70 1.20 0.71
N LEU A 32 -3.58 1.50 0.04
CA LEU A 32 -3.24 2.83 -0.46
C LEU A 32 -4.38 3.42 -1.32
N SER A 33 -4.94 2.63 -2.23
CA SER A 33 -6.04 3.06 -3.10
C SER A 33 -7.32 3.39 -2.31
N ASN A 34 -7.66 2.61 -1.29
CA ASN A 34 -8.84 2.88 -0.47
C ASN A 34 -8.66 4.15 0.38
N GLU A 35 -7.49 4.32 0.98
CA GLU A 35 -7.16 5.49 1.79
C GLU A 35 -7.11 6.77 0.93
N ALA A 36 -6.61 6.67 -0.30
CA ALA A 36 -6.66 7.77 -1.27
C ALA A 36 -8.10 8.22 -1.61
N LYS A 37 -9.08 7.31 -1.59
CA LYS A 37 -10.49 7.70 -1.76
C LYS A 37 -10.99 8.52 -0.58
N LEU A 38 -10.64 8.15 0.65
CA LEU A 38 -11.02 8.91 1.86
C LEU A 38 -10.42 10.32 1.84
N VAL A 39 -9.17 10.46 1.39
CA VAL A 39 -8.54 11.79 1.17
C VAL A 39 -9.30 12.61 0.14
N ALA A 40 -9.72 11.98 -0.96
CA ALA A 40 -10.51 12.66 -1.99
C ALA A 40 -11.88 13.12 -1.47
N GLU A 41 -12.43 12.43 -0.46
CA GLU A 41 -13.65 12.82 0.26
C GLU A 41 -13.41 13.87 1.35
N GLY A 42 -12.15 14.27 1.59
CA GLY A 42 -11.77 15.34 2.51
C GLY A 42 -11.26 14.86 3.87
N ASP A 43 -11.14 13.55 4.11
CA ASP A 43 -10.51 13.03 5.33
C ASP A 43 -8.99 13.07 5.21
N LEU A 44 -8.39 14.10 5.81
CA LEU A 44 -6.95 14.31 5.85
C LEU A 44 -6.29 13.76 7.13
N THR A 45 -7.03 13.01 7.95
CA THR A 45 -6.50 12.42 9.20
C THR A 45 -5.85 11.06 8.97
N ILE A 46 -5.95 10.53 7.76
CA ILE A 46 -5.45 9.21 7.41
C ILE A 46 -3.91 9.12 7.49
N ASN A 47 -3.41 7.95 7.88
CA ASN A 47 -1.98 7.66 7.92
C ASN A 47 -1.73 6.17 7.69
N ILE A 48 -1.08 5.85 6.58
CA ILE A 48 -0.83 4.47 6.20
C ILE A 48 0.51 4.03 6.77
N LYS A 49 0.49 3.11 7.74
CA LYS A 49 1.72 2.46 8.21
C LYS A 49 2.29 1.56 7.12
N SER A 50 3.46 1.92 6.60
CA SER A 50 4.27 1.04 5.77
C SER A 50 5.31 0.31 6.62
N ASN A 51 5.28 -1.02 6.58
CA ASN A 51 6.38 -1.86 7.06
C ASN A 51 7.32 -2.27 5.92
N SER A 52 7.06 -1.80 4.70
CA SER A 52 7.86 -2.14 3.53
C SER A 52 9.02 -1.17 3.36
N LYS A 53 10.20 -1.70 3.02
CA LYS A 53 11.43 -0.94 2.72
C LYS A 53 11.73 -0.84 1.22
N ASP A 54 10.81 -1.33 0.39
CA ASP A 54 10.89 -1.32 -1.07
C ASP A 54 10.14 -0.11 -1.66
N GLU A 55 9.94 -0.13 -2.97
CA GLU A 55 9.26 0.93 -3.73
C GLU A 55 7.82 1.15 -3.25
N VAL A 56 7.12 0.08 -2.84
CA VAL A 56 5.75 0.18 -2.29
C VAL A 56 5.76 0.97 -0.98
N GLY A 57 6.80 0.76 -0.15
CA GLY A 57 6.99 1.55 1.05
C GLY A 57 7.29 3.01 0.78
N GLN A 58 8.13 3.30 -0.22
CA GLN A 58 8.43 4.68 -0.64
C GLN A 58 7.18 5.39 -1.14
N VAL A 59 6.37 4.77 -1.99
CA VAL A 59 5.10 5.34 -2.47
C VAL A 59 4.14 5.62 -1.32
N THR A 60 4.03 4.70 -0.37
CA THR A 60 3.19 4.87 0.83
C THR A 60 3.65 6.09 1.65
N ASN A 61 4.94 6.24 1.87
CA ASN A 61 5.49 7.37 2.61
C ASN A 61 5.27 8.70 1.87
N ASN A 62 5.48 8.72 0.55
CA ASN A 62 5.25 9.91 -0.27
C ASN A 62 3.78 10.33 -0.25
N PHE A 63 2.86 9.37 -0.30
CA PHE A 63 1.43 9.62 -0.17
C PHE A 63 1.09 10.23 1.21
N ASN A 64 1.59 9.66 2.30
CA ASN A 64 1.37 10.22 3.64
C ASN A 64 1.89 11.66 3.76
N SER A 65 3.06 11.96 3.20
CA SER A 65 3.61 13.32 3.16
C SER A 65 2.70 14.28 2.38
N MET A 66 2.20 13.87 1.22
CA MET A 66 1.24 14.66 0.44
C MET A 66 -0.03 14.98 1.24
N VAL A 67 -0.62 14.00 1.91
CA VAL A 67 -1.82 14.21 2.74
C VAL A 67 -1.54 15.19 3.88
N LYS A 68 -0.39 15.05 4.54
CA LYS A 68 0.06 15.95 5.60
C LYS A 68 0.22 17.39 5.09
N ASP A 69 0.80 17.57 3.91
CA ASP A 69 1.00 18.89 3.32
C ASP A 69 -0.33 19.55 2.96
N ILE A 70 -1.27 18.79 2.38
CA ILE A 70 -2.64 19.26 2.12
C ILE A 70 -3.31 19.70 3.43
N ASN A 71 -3.21 18.89 4.49
CA ASN A 71 -3.79 19.24 5.80
C ASN A 71 -3.20 20.51 6.39
N ASN A 72 -1.88 20.70 6.26
CA ASN A 72 -1.21 21.91 6.71
C ASN A 72 -1.69 23.15 5.94
N ILE A 73 -1.86 23.04 4.62
CA ILE A 73 -2.39 24.12 3.78
C ILE A 73 -3.80 24.51 4.26
N VAL A 74 -4.70 23.54 4.43
CA VAL A 74 -6.06 23.78 4.92
C VAL A 74 -6.06 24.42 6.32
N SER A 75 -5.25 23.91 7.25
CA SER A 75 -5.14 24.46 8.60
C SER A 75 -4.62 25.90 8.62
N ASN A 76 -3.67 26.23 7.75
CA ASN A 76 -3.11 27.58 7.66
C ASN A 76 -4.12 28.59 7.11
N VAL A 77 -4.94 28.18 6.14
CA VAL A 77 -6.05 29.01 5.64
C VAL A 77 -7.06 29.27 6.76
N GLN A 78 -7.43 28.25 7.53
CA GLN A 78 -8.36 28.40 8.66
C GLN A 78 -7.85 29.34 9.76
N LYS A 79 -6.53 29.38 10.02
CA LYS A 79 -5.92 30.26 11.03
C LYS A 79 -5.81 31.72 10.59
N SER A 80 -5.93 31.98 9.29
CA SER A 80 -5.76 33.31 8.70
C SER A 80 -7.10 34.05 8.52
N ILE A 81 -8.20 33.42 8.95
CA ILE A 81 -9.56 33.97 9.04
C ILE A 81 -9.84 34.27 10.51
#